data_AF-A0A9X0A5E9-F1
#
_entry.id   AF-A0A9X0A5E9-F1
#
_cell.length_a   1.000
_cell.length_b   1.000
_cell.length_c   1.000
_cell.angle_alpha   90.00
_cell.angle_beta   90.00
_cell.angle_gamma   90.00
#
_symmetry.space_group_name_H-M   'P 1'
#
loop_
_entity.id
_entity.type
_entity.pdbx_description
1 polymer ?
#
loop_
_entity_poly.entity_id
_entity_poly.type
_entity_poly.pdbx_seq_one_letter_code
_entity_poly.pdbx_strand_id
1 'polypeptide(L)' 'MEKPDMCCDEVYELMTECWREDPTTRPSFSQLIDKLEAIMTRDVPYCDVNKHDESSPYYHVPAQADNE' A
#
# COMPACT_ATOMS: atom_id res chain seq x y z
N MET A 1 5.56 8.74 -4.40
CA MET A 1 5.94 7.46 -3.76
C MET A 1 6.22 6.49 -4.90
N GLU A 2 7.21 5.62 -4.78
CA GLU A 2 7.43 4.58 -5.78
C GLU A 2 6.53 3.38 -5.47
N LYS A 3 6.15 2.63 -6.50
CA LYS A 3 5.33 1.42 -6.33
C LYS A 3 6.20 0.31 -5.72
N PRO A 4 5.77 -0.33 -4.61
CA PRO A 4 6.46 -1.49 -4.09
C PRO A 4 6.37 -2.70 -5.04
N ASP A 5 7.48 -3.41 -5.23
CA ASP A 5 7.55 -4.59 -6.12
C ASP A 5 6.64 -5.75 -5.70
N MET A 6 6.32 -5.80 -4.41
CA MET A 6 5.43 -6.79 -3.82
C MET A 6 3.94 -6.53 -4.08
N CYS A 7 3.57 -5.34 -4.55
CA CYS A 7 2.16 -4.96 -4.73
C CYS A 7 1.72 -5.04 -6.19
N CYS A 8 0.49 -5.47 -6.44
CA CYS A 8 -0.12 -5.33 -7.77
C CYS A 8 -0.43 -3.85 -8.08
N ASP A 9 -0.63 -3.53 -9.37
CA ASP A 9 -0.94 -2.16 -9.79
C ASP A 9 -2.21 -1.62 -9.12
N GLU A 10 -3.23 -2.46 -8.95
CA GLU A 10 -4.53 -2.04 -8.42
C GLU A 10 -4.46 -1.59 -6.95
N VAL A 11 -3.68 -2.29 -6.12
CA VAL A 11 -3.44 -1.88 -4.72
C VAL A 11 -2.64 -0.58 -4.70
N TYR A 12 -1.66 -0.44 -5.58
CA TYR A 12 -0.88 0.79 -5.66
C TYR A 12 -1.72 1.99 -6.11
N GLU A 13 -2.56 1.82 -7.13
CA GLU A 13 -3.52 2.82 -7.56
C GLU A 13 -4.43 3.24 -6.40
N LEU A 14 -5.02 2.27 -5.68
CA LEU A 14 -5.86 2.54 -4.50
C LEU A 14 -5.12 3.37 -3.44
N MET A 15 -3.85 3.04 -3.15
CA MET A 15 -3.02 3.83 -2.24
C MET A 15 -2.80 5.26 -2.75
N THR A 16 -2.51 5.45 -4.05
CA THR A 16 -2.30 6.79 -4.63
C THR A 16 -3.56 7.64 -4.63
N GLU A 17 -4.75 7.04 -4.74
CA GLU A 17 -6.02 7.76 -4.61
C GLU A 17 -6.21 8.33 -3.20
N CYS A 18 -5.79 7.60 -2.17
CA CYS A 18 -5.80 8.07 -0.78
C CYS A 18 -4.85 9.26 -0.54
N TRP A 19 -3.83 9.41 -1.38
CA TRP A 19 -2.81 10.46 -1.26
C TRP A 19 -2.95 11.58 -2.29
N ARG A 20 -4.12 11.72 -2.91
CA ARG A 20 -4.39 12.88 -3.78
C ARG A 20 -4.23 14.20 -3.00
N GLU A 21 -3.64 15.17 -3.69
CA GLU A 21 -3.38 16.50 -3.13
C GLU A 21 -4.68 17.15 -2.63
N ASP A 22 -5.72 17.15 -3.48
CA ASP A 22 -7.06 17.62 -3.11
C ASP A 22 -7.77 16.59 -2.20
N PRO A 23 -8.03 16.92 -0.93
CA PRO A 23 -8.70 16.02 0.00
C PRO A 23 -10.11 15.60 -0.42
N THR A 24 -10.79 16.44 -1.21
CA THR A 24 -12.17 16.16 -1.66
C THR A 24 -12.23 15.08 -2.73
N THR A 25 -11.09 14.78 -3.38
CA THR A 25 -10.97 13.77 -4.42
C THR A 25 -10.54 12.40 -3.90
N ARG A 26 -10.23 12.31 -2.59
CA ARG A 26 -9.83 11.06 -1.94
C ARG A 26 -11.07 10.17 -1.74
N PRO A 27 -10.93 8.84 -1.85
CA PRO A 27 -12.03 7.92 -1.64
C PRO A 27 -12.48 7.95 -0.17
N SER A 28 -13.78 7.76 0.06
CA SER A 28 -14.31 7.48 1.39
C SER A 28 -13.93 6.07 1.85
N PHE A 29 -14.04 5.79 3.14
CA PHE A 29 -13.82 4.44 3.66
C PHE A 29 -14.75 3.39 3.03
N SER A 30 -16.01 3.74 2.76
CA SER A 30 -16.93 2.83 2.06
C SER A 30 -16.42 2.48 0.66
N GLN A 31 -15.97 3.49 -0.09
CA GLN A 31 -15.38 3.26 -1.42
C GLN A 31 -14.08 2.45 -1.35
N LEU A 32 -13.29 2.63 -0.30
CA LEU A 32 -12.07 1.83 -0.07
C LEU A 32 -12.40 0.36 0.20
N ILE A 33 -13.41 0.08 1.01
CA ILE A 33 -13.86 -1.29 1.30
C ILE A 33 -14.32 -1.97 0.01
N ASP A 34 -15.23 -1.33 -0.73
CA ASP A 34 -15.78 -1.88 -1.98
C ASP A 34 -14.66 -2.21 -2.99
N LYS A 35 -13.70 -1.29 -3.15
CA LYS A 35 -12.56 -1.49 -4.07
C LYS A 35 -11.62 -2.59 -3.58
N LEU A 36 -11.34 -2.65 -2.28
CA LEU A 36 -10.47 -3.67 -1.72
C LEU A 36 -11.09 -5.07 -1.84
N GLU A 37 -12.39 -5.22 -1.58
CA GLU A 37 -13.12 -6.48 -1.79
C GLU A 37 -13.04 -6.94 -3.26
N ALA A 38 -13.20 -6.02 -4.20
CA ALA A 38 -13.04 -6.31 -5.62
C ALA A 38 -11.62 -6.78 -5.98
N ILE A 39 -10.58 -6.18 -5.40
CA ILE A 39 -9.19 -6.61 -5.60
C ILE A 39 -8.95 -8.00 -5.02
N MET A 40 -9.46 -8.26 -3.81
CA MET A 40 -9.25 -9.52 -3.09
C MET A 40 -9.95 -10.72 -3.73
N THR A 41 -10.98 -10.50 -4.55
CA THR A 41 -11.76 -11.56 -5.22
C THR A 41 -11.16 -12.01 -6.55
N ARG A 42 -10.02 -11.44 -6.97
CA ARG A 42 -9.37 -11.79 -8.23
C ARG A 42 -8.44 -12.99 -8.06
N ASP A 43 -8.23 -13.74 -9.14
CA ASP A 43 -7.27 -14.87 -9.22
C ASP A 43 -5.78 -14.42 -9.26
N VAL A 44 -5.49 -13.17 -8.91
CA VAL A 44 -4.15 -12.61 -8.85
C VAL A 44 -3.84 -12.14 -7.42
N PRO A 45 -2.66 -12.49 -6.86
CA PRO A 45 -2.28 -12.04 -5.54
C PRO A 45 -2.15 -10.52 -5.51
N TYR A 46 -2.82 -9.88 -4.55
CA TYR A 46 -2.82 -8.43 -4.36
C TYR A 46 -1.46 -7.92 -3.85
N CYS A 47 -0.86 -8.66 -2.92
CA CYS A 47 0.49 -8.46 -2.43
C CYS A 47 1.19 -9.81 -2.23
N ASP A 48 2.40 -9.97 -2.77
CA ASP A 48 3.25 -11.13 -2.53
C ASP A 48 4.31 -10.80 -1.46
N VAL A 49 3.97 -11.08 -0.21
CA VAL A 49 4.85 -10.82 0.94
C VAL A 49 6.14 -11.64 0.92
N ASN A 50 6.22 -12.70 0.10
CA ASN A 50 7.45 -13.49 -0.05
C ASN A 50 8.49 -12.78 -0.92
N LYS A 51 8.09 -11.75 -1.68
CA LYS A 51 8.98 -10.92 -2.48
C LYS A 51 9.54 -9.72 -1.71
N HIS A 52 9.33 -9.69 -0.40
CA HIS A 52 9.86 -8.63 0.43
C HIS A 52 11.40 -8.67 0.43
N ASP A 53 12.01 -7.60 -0.06
CA ASP A 53 13.45 -7.41 0.05
C ASP A 53 13.78 -6.83 1.43
N GLU A 54 14.17 -7.70 2.36
CA GLU A 54 14.61 -7.32 3.71
C GLU A 54 15.86 -6.42 3.70
N SER A 55 16.62 -6.41 2.60
CA SER A 55 17.79 -5.54 2.45
C SER A 55 17.45 -4.13 1.99
N SER A 56 16.20 -3.90 1.53
CA SER A 56 15.76 -2.60 1.07
C SER A 56 15.82 -1.56 2.21
N PRO A 57 16.43 -0.39 1.98
CA PRO A 57 16.52 0.66 3.00
C PRO A 57 15.14 1.21 3.40
N TYR A 58 14.10 0.92 2.61
CA TYR A 58 12.73 1.34 2.86
C TYR A 58 12.10 0.70 4.11
N TYR A 59 12.50 -0.55 4.41
CA TYR A 59 11.99 -1.31 5.56
C TYR A 59 12.92 -1.28 6.77
N HIS A 60 14.07 -0.61 6.63
CA HIS A 60 15.01 -0.44 7.71
C HIS A 60 14.48 0.61 8.68
N VAL A 61 13.61 0.20 9.60
CA VAL A 61 13.17 1.07 10.70
C VAL A 61 14.44 1.44 11.48
N PRO A 62 14.82 2.74 11.55
CA PRO A 62 15.90 3.13 12.43
C PRO A 62 15.47 2.74 13.84
N ALA A 63 16.26 1.88 14.50
CA ALA A 63 16.03 1.53 15.89
C ALA A 63 15.75 2.82 16.64
N GLN A 64 14.54 2.93 17.22
CA GLN A 64 14.21 4.07 18.04
C GLN A 64 15.33 4.20 19.06
N ALA A 65 16.01 5.36 19.06
CA ALA A 65 16.73 5.75 20.25
C ALA A 65 15.64 5.98 21.29
N ASP A 66 15.28 4.92 21.99
CA ASP A 66 14.59 4.96 23.27
C ASP A 66 15.58 5.65 24.21
N ASN A 67 15.68 6.97 24.09
CA ASN A 67 16.32 7.81 25.08
C ASN A 67 15.33 7.89 26.24
N GLU A 68 15.77 7.28 27.33
CA GLU A 68 15.20 7.26 28.68
C GLU A 68 14.61 8.59 29.16
#